data_AF-A0A9D4TAR6-F1
#
_entry.id   AF-A0A9D4TAR6-F1
#
_cell.length_a   1.000
_cell.length_b   1.000
_cell.length_c   1.000
_cell.angle_alpha   90.00
_cell.angle_beta   90.00
_cell.angle_gamma   90.00
#
_symmetry.space_group_name_H-M   'P 1'
#
loop_
_entity.id
_entity.type
_entity.pdbx_description
1 polymer ?
#
loop_
_entity_poly.entity_id
_entity_poly.type
_entity_poly.pdbx_seq_one_letter_code
_entity_poly.pdbx_strand_id
1 'polypeptide(L)'
;MAWIAQVFVQCTEMRSPNVQYQEPLKKTVITGTVLVTKCPCLHPGDVRKFTAIDVPELHHVVDCIVFPAKGPRPHPDEMAGSDLDGDEYVVIWEKCLFFPGRNTTPMNFSDRNPEPSNKEITASLTSA
;
A
#
# COMPACT_ATOMS: atom_id res chain seq x y z
N MET A 1 -5.46 18.33 -14.01
CA MET A 1 -4.05 17.93 -13.83
C MET A 1 -4.05 16.55 -13.22
N ALA A 2 -3.39 15.56 -13.83
CA ALA A 2 -3.28 14.24 -13.26
C ALA A 2 -2.26 14.31 -12.11
N TRP A 3 -2.71 14.12 -10.88
CA TRP A 3 -1.80 13.94 -9.75
C TRP A 3 -1.03 12.65 -10.01
N ILE A 4 0.25 12.77 -10.38
CA ILE A 4 1.15 11.63 -10.54
C ILE A 4 1.40 11.12 -9.12
N ALA A 5 0.86 9.95 -8.81
CA ALA A 5 1.04 9.33 -7.50
C ALA A 5 2.46 8.74 -7.43
N GLN A 6 3.35 9.44 -6.72
CA GLN A 6 4.74 9.04 -6.52
C GLN A 6 4.91 8.36 -5.16
N VAL A 7 5.82 7.41 -5.04
CA VAL A 7 6.18 6.76 -3.77
C VAL A 7 7.70 6.62 -3.69
N PHE A 8 8.22 6.45 -2.48
CA PHE A 8 9.61 6.01 -2.28
C PHE A 8 9.59 4.58 -1.73
N VAL A 9 10.42 3.71 -2.29
CA VAL A 9 10.55 2.33 -1.85
C VAL A 9 12.03 1.96 -1.85
N GLN A 10 12.51 1.49 -0.72
CA GLN A 10 13.86 0.95 -0.57
C GLN A 10 13.78 -0.35 0.20
N CYS A 11 14.44 -1.39 -0.30
CA CYS A 11 14.46 -2.70 0.32
C CYS A 11 15.88 -3.26 0.41
N THR A 12 16.08 -4.12 1.39
CA THR A 12 17.27 -4.93 1.55
C THR A 12 17.22 -6.11 0.58
N GLU A 13 18.27 -6.29 -0.23
CA GLU A 13 18.35 -7.42 -1.16
C GLU A 13 18.44 -8.74 -0.37
N MET A 14 17.61 -9.71 -0.74
CA MET A 14 17.71 -11.06 -0.18
C MET A 14 19.06 -11.66 -0.52
N ARG A 15 19.74 -12.18 0.52
CA ARG A 15 21.04 -12.81 0.36
C ARG A 15 20.90 -14.04 -0.53
N SER A 16 21.75 -14.16 -1.54
CA SER A 16 21.84 -15.42 -2.29
C SER A 16 22.30 -16.54 -1.34
N PRO A 17 21.74 -17.76 -1.44
CA PRO A 17 22.08 -18.87 -0.54
C PRO A 17 23.58 -19.20 -0.48
N ASN A 18 24.34 -18.81 -1.51
CA ASN A 18 25.75 -19.13 -1.69
C ASN A 18 26.73 -18.02 -1.25
N VAL A 19 26.25 -16.91 -0.67
CA VAL A 19 27.12 -15.79 -0.27
C VAL A 19 27.55 -15.92 1.20
N GLN A 20 28.86 -15.85 1.45
CA GLN A 20 29.41 -15.93 2.81
C GLN A 20 28.89 -14.81 3.73
N TYR A 21 28.71 -15.14 5.02
CA TYR A 21 28.00 -14.35 6.04
C TYR A 21 28.61 -12.96 6.37
N GLN A 22 29.77 -12.60 5.82
CA GLN A 22 30.57 -11.46 6.28
C GLN A 22 30.23 -10.11 5.61
N GLU A 23 29.62 -10.09 4.43
CA GLU A 23 29.29 -8.82 3.76
C GLU A 23 27.98 -8.18 4.29
N PRO A 24 27.91 -6.84 4.44
CA PRO A 24 26.69 -6.14 4.78
C PRO A 24 25.63 -6.33 3.70
N LEU A 25 24.35 -6.41 4.10
CA LEU A 25 23.26 -6.57 3.14
C LEU A 25 23.14 -5.33 2.27
N LYS A 26 23.08 -5.54 0.95
CA LYS A 26 22.92 -4.48 -0.03
C LYS A 26 21.50 -3.93 0.04
N LYS A 27 21.38 -2.60 0.05
CA LYS A 27 20.12 -1.87 -0.01
C LYS A 27 19.90 -1.38 -1.43
N THR A 28 18.67 -1.46 -1.91
CA THR A 28 18.32 -1.06 -3.27
C THR A 28 17.07 -0.20 -3.26
N VAL A 29 17.18 0.98 -3.89
CA VAL A 29 16.06 1.88 -4.15
C VAL A 29 15.34 1.41 -5.41
N ILE A 30 14.03 1.23 -5.32
CA ILE A 30 13.20 0.84 -6.45
C ILE A 30 12.75 2.11 -7.18
N THR A 31 12.87 2.11 -8.50
CA THR A 31 12.47 3.24 -9.35
C THR A 31 11.60 2.77 -10.52
N GLY A 32 10.75 3.67 -11.03
CA GLY A 32 9.84 3.39 -12.13
C GLY A 32 8.45 2.94 -11.66
N THR A 33 7.67 2.35 -12.56
CA THR A 33 6.29 1.94 -12.22
C THR A 33 6.30 0.77 -11.24
N VAL A 34 5.49 0.85 -10.20
CA VAL A 34 5.25 -0.22 -9.24
C VAL A 34 3.75 -0.42 -9.02
N LEU A 35 3.34 -1.66 -8.78
CA LEU A 35 2.03 -1.96 -8.19
C LEU A 35 2.16 -2.02 -6.68
N VAL A 36 1.17 -1.49 -5.98
CA VAL A 36 1.04 -1.59 -4.54
C VAL A 36 -0.37 -2.06 -4.22
N THR A 37 -0.49 -2.98 -3.26
CA THR A 37 -1.78 -3.42 -2.74
C THR A 37 -1.65 -3.85 -1.29
N LYS A 38 -2.79 -4.00 -0.61
CA LYS A 38 -2.90 -4.59 0.72
C LYS A 38 -3.74 -5.87 0.65
N CYS A 39 -3.40 -6.85 1.48
CA CYS A 39 -4.23 -8.04 1.69
C CYS A 39 -5.19 -7.82 2.89
N PRO A 40 -6.48 -8.16 2.78
CA PRO A 40 -7.19 -8.69 1.61
C PRO A 40 -7.45 -7.63 0.52
N CYS A 41 -7.36 -8.04 -0.75
CA CYS A 41 -7.65 -7.22 -1.93
C CYS A 41 -8.97 -7.70 -2.57
N LEU A 42 -10.05 -6.92 -2.44
CA LEU A 42 -11.41 -7.35 -2.83
C LEU A 42 -12.00 -6.52 -3.97
N HIS A 43 -11.49 -5.31 -4.19
CA HIS A 43 -11.92 -4.41 -5.25
C HIS A 43 -10.78 -4.17 -6.24
N PRO A 44 -11.04 -4.03 -7.56
CA PRO A 44 -9.97 -3.73 -8.53
C PRO A 44 -9.21 -2.43 -8.26
N GLY A 45 -9.80 -1.52 -7.50
CA GLY A 45 -9.17 -0.28 -7.02
C GLY A 45 -8.16 -0.49 -5.88
N ASP A 46 -8.15 -1.64 -5.22
CA ASP A 46 -7.23 -1.96 -4.13
C ASP A 46 -5.80 -2.27 -4.62
N VAL A 47 -5.62 -2.44 -5.93
CA VAL A 47 -4.31 -2.54 -6.57
C VAL A 47 -4.03 -1.25 -7.33
N ARG A 48 -2.97 -0.55 -6.93
CA ARG A 48 -2.66 0.80 -7.40
C ARG A 48 -1.29 0.83 -8.07
N LYS A 49 -1.22 1.41 -9.27
CA LYS A 49 0.04 1.82 -9.92
C LYS A 49 0.52 3.13 -9.33
N PHE A 50 1.79 3.15 -8.94
CA PHE A 50 2.53 4.34 -8.54
C PHE A 50 3.80 4.48 -9.38
N THR A 51 4.41 5.67 -9.34
CA THR A 51 5.78 5.89 -9.83
C THR A 51 6.72 5.94 -8.63
N ALA A 52 7.51 4.89 -8.44
CA ALA A 52 8.59 4.88 -7.47
C ALA A 52 9.71 5.82 -7.94
N ILE A 53 10.10 6.75 -7.06
CA ILE A 53 11.16 7.74 -7.32
C ILE A 53 12.23 7.64 -6.25
N ASP A 54 13.46 7.99 -6.64
CA ASP A 54 14.55 8.13 -5.69
C ASP A 54 14.45 9.48 -4.96
N VAL A 55 14.55 9.44 -3.63
CA VAL A 55 14.52 10.60 -2.75
C VAL A 55 15.67 10.43 -1.75
N PRO A 56 16.83 11.08 -1.99
CA PRO A 56 18.04 10.91 -1.17
C PRO A 56 17.82 11.12 0.33
N GLU A 57 16.95 12.07 0.68
CA GLU A 57 16.60 12.37 2.07
C GLU A 57 15.93 11.19 2.78
N LEU A 58 15.32 10.27 2.04
CA LEU A 58 14.62 9.08 2.56
C LEU A 58 15.48 7.80 2.53
N HIS A 59 16.75 7.85 2.12
CA HIS A 59 17.64 6.66 2.07
C HIS A 59 17.87 5.99 3.43
N HIS A 60 17.55 6.68 4.52
CA HIS A 60 17.59 6.09 5.86
C HIS A 60 16.38 5.19 6.16
N VAL A 61 15.28 5.31 5.40
CA VAL A 61 14.08 4.47 5.49
C VAL A 61 14.31 3.22 4.63
N VAL A 62 14.38 2.05 5.26
CA VAL A 62 14.68 0.76 4.62
C VAL A 62 13.56 -0.22 4.92
N ASP A 63 13.27 -1.11 3.97
CA ASP A 63 12.24 -2.16 4.06
C ASP A 63 10.83 -1.58 4.32
N CYS A 64 10.59 -0.38 3.79
CA CYS A 64 9.33 0.35 3.90
C CYS A 64 8.99 1.04 2.58
N ILE A 65 7.70 1.27 2.39
CA ILE A 65 7.16 2.18 1.37
C ILE A 65 6.77 3.50 2.03
N VAL A 66 7.11 4.62 1.40
CA VAL A 66 6.73 5.96 1.85
C VAL A 66 5.75 6.55 0.85
N PHE A 67 4.55 6.85 1.33
CA PHE A 67 3.50 7.53 0.58
C PHE A 67 3.61 9.05 0.76
N PRO A 68 3.17 9.84 -0.25
CA PRO A 68 3.13 11.30 -0.15
C PRO A 68 2.13 11.72 0.91
N ALA A 69 2.53 12.66 1.76
CA ALA A 69 1.68 13.21 2.81
C ALA A 69 0.58 14.17 2.28
N LYS A 70 0.67 14.60 1.01
CA LYS A 70 -0.24 15.56 0.40
C LYS A 70 -0.97 14.91 -0.78
N GLY A 71 -2.26 15.19 -0.89
CA GLY A 71 -3.09 14.72 -1.97
C GLY A 71 -4.57 14.87 -1.62
N PRO A 72 -5.47 14.59 -2.56
CA PRO A 72 -6.92 14.66 -2.33
C PRO A 72 -7.43 13.54 -1.41
N ARG A 73 -6.72 12.41 -1.36
CA ARG A 73 -7.05 11.23 -0.57
C ARG A 73 -5.76 10.50 -0.17
N PRO A 74 -5.61 10.04 1.08
CA PRO A 74 -4.46 9.21 1.46
C PRO A 74 -4.40 7.94 0.61
N HIS A 75 -3.23 7.64 0.03
CA HIS A 75 -3.05 6.44 -0.79
C HIS A 75 -3.25 5.11 -0.04
N PRO A 76 -2.87 4.97 1.24
CA PRO A 76 -3.30 3.85 2.09
C PRO A 76 -4.81 3.59 2.02
N ASP A 77 -5.62 4.62 2.26
CA ASP A 77 -7.08 4.49 2.30
C ASP A 77 -7.69 4.08 0.93
N GLU A 78 -7.00 4.35 -0.17
CA GLU A 78 -7.41 3.88 -1.51
C GLU A 78 -7.30 2.36 -1.67
N MET A 79 -6.54 1.68 -0.81
CA MET A 79 -6.27 0.24 -0.84
C MET A 79 -6.91 -0.44 0.38
N ALA A 80 -8.08 -1.05 0.20
CA ALA A 80 -8.80 -1.77 1.25
C ALA A 80 -9.11 -0.96 2.53
N GLY A 81 -9.15 0.38 2.43
CA GLY A 81 -9.39 1.28 3.57
C GLY A 81 -8.30 1.13 4.63
N SER A 82 -7.06 0.98 4.17
CA SER A 82 -5.86 0.85 4.97
C SER A 82 -5.44 2.18 5.59
N ASP A 83 -4.71 2.09 6.69
CA ASP A 83 -4.01 3.23 7.27
C ASP A 83 -2.52 2.90 7.47
N LEU A 84 -1.85 3.59 8.40
CA LEU A 84 -0.42 3.44 8.68
C LEU A 84 -0.18 3.09 10.17
N ASP A 85 -1.07 2.30 10.77
CA ASP A 85 -0.96 1.84 12.16
C ASP A 85 -0.16 0.52 12.34
N GLY A 86 0.29 -0.07 11.23
CA GLY A 86 0.94 -1.38 11.18
C GLY A 86 0.65 -2.19 9.91
N ASP A 87 -0.21 -1.67 9.03
CA ASP A 87 -0.54 -2.29 7.75
C ASP A 87 0.70 -2.56 6.86
N GLU A 88 0.74 -3.77 6.31
CA GLU A 88 1.76 -4.21 5.36
C GLU A 88 1.27 -4.12 3.92
N TYR A 89 2.19 -3.76 3.02
CA TYR A 89 1.90 -3.59 1.60
C TYR A 89 2.71 -4.55 0.75
N VAL A 90 2.06 -5.11 -0.27
CA VAL A 90 2.74 -5.86 -1.33
C VAL A 90 3.13 -4.88 -2.42
N VAL A 91 4.44 -4.72 -2.64
CA VAL A 91 5.00 -3.88 -3.71
C VAL A 91 5.58 -4.77 -4.81
N ILE A 92 5.13 -4.57 -6.06
CA ILE A 92 5.53 -5.36 -7.22
C ILE A 92 6.11 -4.42 -8.28
N TRP A 93 7.38 -4.62 -8.65
CA TRP A 93 8.05 -3.90 -9.73
C TRP A 93 8.31 -4.76 -10.97
N GLU A 94 7.79 -5.99 -11.00
CA GLU A 94 7.89 -6.89 -12.14
C GLU A 94 6.85 -6.55 -13.21
N LYS A 95 7.33 -6.16 -14.41
CA LYS A 95 6.50 -5.57 -15.46
C LYS A 95 5.48 -6.55 -16.02
N CYS A 96 5.78 -7.84 -16.05
CA CYS A 96 4.86 -8.85 -16.57
C CYS A 96 3.62 -9.05 -15.69
N LEU A 97 3.65 -8.58 -14.45
CA LEU A 97 2.53 -8.64 -13.50
C LEU A 97 1.64 -7.38 -13.56
N PHE A 98 1.98 -6.38 -14.38
CA PHE A 98 1.21 -5.16 -14.46
C PHE A 98 -0.10 -5.37 -15.21
N PHE A 99 -1.22 -5.04 -14.57
CA PHE A 99 -2.52 -4.99 -15.24
C PHE A 99 -2.51 -3.93 -16.37
N PRO A 100 -3.26 -4.10 -17.47
CA PRO A 100 -3.32 -3.11 -18.54
C PRO A 100 -4.10 -1.85 -18.13
N GLY A 101 -3.82 -0.72 -18.77
CA GLY A 101 -4.58 0.52 -18.54
C GLY A 101 -4.20 1.30 -17.28
N ARG A 102 -5.13 2.15 -16.81
CA ARG A 102 -4.95 3.05 -15.65
C ARG A 102 -5.56 2.45 -14.39
N ASN A 103 -5.23 3.03 -13.23
CA ASN A 103 -5.85 2.66 -11.96
C ASN A 103 -7.37 2.77 -12.03
N THR A 104 -8.06 1.76 -11.51
CA THR A 104 -9.49 1.81 -11.24
C THR A 104 -9.75 2.78 -10.07
N THR A 105 -10.91 3.43 -10.07
CA THR A 105 -11.34 4.28 -8.95
C THR A 105 -11.40 3.44 -7.67
N PRO A 106 -10.77 3.88 -6.57
CA PRO A 106 -10.81 3.15 -5.30
C PRO A 106 -12.22 3.18 -4.70
N MET A 107 -12.57 2.11 -3.96
CA MET A 107 -13.82 2.07 -3.20
C MET A 107 -13.85 3.19 -2.16
N ASN A 108 -15.04 3.68 -1.83
CA ASN A 108 -15.21 4.64 -0.76
C ASN A 108 -15.44 3.90 0.56
N PHE A 109 -14.55 4.07 1.53
CA PHE A 109 -14.63 3.42 2.85
C PHE A 109 -15.20 4.35 3.94
N SER A 110 -15.74 5.51 3.57
CA SER A 110 -16.25 6.53 4.51
C SER A 110 -17.46 6.11 5.35
N ASP A 111 -18.09 4.96 5.07
CA ASP A 111 -19.19 4.41 5.89
C ASP A 111 -18.73 3.77 7.22
N ARG A 112 -17.45 3.91 7.62
CA ARG A 112 -16.96 3.41 8.92
C ARG A 112 -17.44 4.22 10.13
N ASN A 113 -18.14 5.34 9.93
CA ASN A 113 -18.89 5.98 11.01
C ASN A 113 -20.37 5.67 10.80
N PRO A 114 -20.97 4.69 11.52
CA PRO A 114 -22.41 4.55 11.49
C PRO A 114 -22.99 5.90 11.94
N GLU A 115 -23.92 6.45 11.15
CA GLU A 115 -24.85 7.46 11.67
C GLU A 115 -25.35 6.94 13.03
N PRO A 116 -25.35 7.75 14.12
CA PRO A 116 -25.86 7.30 15.40
C PRO A 116 -27.32 6.90 15.21
N SER A 117 -27.56 5.62 14.97
CA SER A 117 -28.90 5.12 14.78
C SER A 117 -29.52 5.07 16.17
N ASN A 118 -30.46 5.97 16.44
CA ASN A 118 -31.26 5.98 17.66
C ASN A 118 -32.26 4.81 17.73
N LYS A 119 -31.92 3.68 17.08
CA LYS A 119 -32.71 2.46 17.11
C LYS A 119 -32.20 1.64 18.29
N GLU A 120 -33.06 1.43 19.29
CA GLU A 120 -32.81 0.48 20.37
C GLU A 120 -32.35 -0.85 19.76
N ILE A 121 -31.13 -1.27 20.11
CA ILE A 121 -30.62 -2.59 19.74
C ILE A 121 -31.30 -3.60 20.66
N THR A 122 -32.46 -4.10 20.26
CA THR A 122 -33.12 -5.21 20.96
C THR A 122 -32.50 -6.52 20.50
N ALA A 123 -31.42 -6.94 21.17
CA ALA A 123 -30.92 -8.30 21.05
C ALA A 123 -31.81 -9.23 21.90
N SER A 124 -32.87 -9.77 21.31
CA SER A 124 -33.60 -10.89 21.92
C SER A 124 -32.75 -12.15 21.78
N LEU A 125 -32.06 -12.52 22.87
CA LEU A 125 -31.40 -13.81 23.03
C LEU A 125 -32.48 -14.90 23.09
N THR A 126 -32.74 -15.58 21.97
CA THR A 126 -33.39 -16.89 22.01
C THR A 126 -32.31 -17.95 22.22
N SER A 127 -32.25 -18.49 23.44
CA SER A 127 -31.44 -19.67 23.77
C SER A 127 -31.90 -20.87 22.94
N ALA A 128 -30.95 -21.56 22.31
CA ALA A 128 -31.11 -22.94 21.86
C ALA A 128 -30.58 -23.90 22.94
#